data_AF-A0A818NDL5-F1
#
_entry.id   AF-A0A818NDL5-F1
#
_cell.length_a   1.000
_cell.length_b   1.000
_cell.length_c   1.000
_cell.angle_alpha   90.00
_cell.angle_beta   90.00
_cell.angle_gamma   90.00
#
_symmetry.space_group_name_H-M   'P 1'
#
loop_
_entity.id
_entity.type
_entity.pdbx_description
1 polymer ?
#
loop_
_entity_poly.entity_id
_entity_poly.type
_entity_poly.pdbx_seq_one_letter_code
_entity_poly.pdbx_strand_id
1 'polypeptide(L)'
;MFGSLSFGLFEAMVVLMGALHKLEMTNIGIVVFGKEVCLVKTNEQTWRNASIFTLMQQLRFNIENDTRDADALEVAIDLLNQSTTRGEKKIFIITDGYGNCGNRLALVQQRAERDGIDLVAMAFGIDQSNLNSVYKRYLHCTTVKGLPRALRSLFEQEHQILAIEWPPKPIENKRTTTEEEKKSLFENLEAKKIFDQMVKELASERQIMTLNSGTPPTNLTVDICFCLDCTSSMSRWLEATKNQMISIIDSIHKLIQKDYPSLKLRLRFAIVAYRDLNDRPTFIPCNFTEHTADIIKFLNELKATGGDDIPEDVLGALDQCLKLNWSETNARFIILITDAPGHGPELNDNPDIDQCKEGNRTHSLQSICDRLLTKEKAYDLMFCRIKPKATEKMEKAFAAAYAAKKDEVDKTFKTVDFFDDPKQAEIQRCHFIFVLDES
;
A
#
# COMPACT_ATOMS: atom_id res chain seq x y z
N MET A 1 -12.46 -18.85 0.66
CA MET A 1 -13.58 -18.42 1.54
C MET A 1 -13.79 -16.95 1.23
N PHE A 2 -14.86 -16.60 0.52
CA PHE A 2 -15.12 -15.26 -0.02
C PHE A 2 -15.02 -14.19 1.08
N GLY A 3 -14.21 -13.15 0.89
CA GLY A 3 -14.03 -12.05 1.86
C GLY A 3 -15.32 -11.25 2.11
N SER A 4 -15.40 -10.55 3.25
CA SER A 4 -16.55 -9.71 3.67
C SER A 4 -17.00 -8.72 2.59
N LEU A 5 -16.04 -8.06 1.92
CA LEU A 5 -16.28 -7.19 0.76
C LEU A 5 -16.97 -7.92 -0.40
N SER A 6 -16.48 -9.11 -0.77
CA SER A 6 -16.99 -9.86 -1.93
C SER A 6 -18.42 -10.36 -1.75
N PHE A 7 -18.82 -10.71 -0.51
CA PHE A 7 -20.19 -11.09 -0.19
C PHE A 7 -21.13 -9.88 -0.16
N GLY A 8 -20.69 -8.77 0.46
CA GLY A 8 -21.46 -7.53 0.50
C GLY A 8 -21.70 -6.92 -0.89
N LEU A 9 -20.73 -7.04 -1.80
CA LEU A 9 -20.84 -6.59 -3.19
C LEU A 9 -21.91 -7.36 -3.97
N PHE A 10 -21.90 -8.69 -3.85
CA PHE A 10 -22.91 -9.53 -4.50
C PHE A 10 -24.31 -9.25 -3.97
N GLU A 11 -24.47 -9.15 -2.64
CA GLU A 11 -25.73 -8.79 -2.01
C GLU A 11 -26.22 -7.40 -2.46
N ALA A 12 -25.32 -6.41 -2.51
CA ALA A 12 -25.65 -5.05 -2.96
C ALA A 12 -26.12 -5.04 -4.42
N MET A 13 -25.42 -5.77 -5.29
CA MET A 13 -25.80 -5.90 -6.70
C MET A 13 -27.18 -6.53 -6.85
N VAL A 14 -27.45 -7.65 -6.15
CA VAL A 14 -28.76 -8.32 -6.20
C VAL A 14 -29.88 -7.40 -5.67
N VAL A 15 -29.61 -6.67 -4.59
CA VAL A 15 -30.58 -5.72 -4.01
C VAL A 15 -30.84 -4.55 -4.97
N LEU A 16 -29.80 -3.96 -5.56
CA LEU A 16 -29.93 -2.87 -6.54
C LEU A 16 -30.69 -3.33 -7.78
N MET A 17 -30.34 -4.49 -8.34
CA MET A 17 -31.05 -5.05 -9.48
C MET A 17 -32.51 -5.35 -9.14
N GLY A 18 -32.79 -5.91 -7.97
CA GLY A 18 -34.15 -6.17 -7.51
C GLY A 18 -34.95 -4.89 -7.31
N ALA A 19 -34.33 -3.83 -6.82
CA ALA A 19 -34.95 -2.51 -6.67
C ALA A 19 -35.25 -1.88 -8.04
N LEU A 20 -34.29 -1.88 -8.95
CA LEU A 20 -34.43 -1.34 -10.30
C LEU A 20 -35.50 -2.09 -11.10
N HIS A 21 -35.57 -3.41 -10.96
CA HIS A 21 -36.63 -4.21 -11.57
C HIS A 21 -38.02 -3.84 -11.02
N LYS A 22 -38.14 -3.61 -9.70
CA LYS A 22 -39.39 -3.17 -9.07
C LYS A 22 -39.81 -1.75 -9.48
N LEU A 23 -38.85 -0.90 -9.83
CA LEU A 23 -39.08 0.46 -10.33
C LEU A 23 -39.36 0.49 -11.83
N GLU A 24 -39.48 -0.67 -12.49
CA GLU A 24 -39.69 -0.81 -13.94
C GLU A 24 -38.61 -0.14 -14.80
N MET A 25 -37.44 0.15 -14.21
CA MET A 25 -36.28 0.64 -14.92
C MET A 25 -35.68 -0.50 -15.72
N THR A 26 -35.97 -0.54 -17.02
CA THR A 26 -35.51 -1.62 -17.91
C THR A 26 -34.28 -1.24 -18.73
N ASN A 27 -34.02 0.07 -18.87
CA ASN A 27 -32.94 0.64 -19.68
C ASN A 27 -31.62 0.75 -18.90
N ILE A 28 -31.05 -0.39 -18.50
CA ILE A 28 -29.87 -0.45 -17.63
C ILE A 28 -28.68 -1.06 -18.36
N GLY A 29 -27.54 -0.37 -18.41
CA GLY A 29 -26.27 -0.94 -18.85
C GLY A 29 -25.52 -1.55 -17.66
N ILE A 30 -24.83 -2.67 -17.90
CA ILE A 30 -23.94 -3.27 -16.90
C ILE A 30 -22.57 -3.51 -17.51
N VAL A 31 -21.57 -2.87 -16.90
CA VAL A 31 -20.16 -3.04 -17.23
C VAL A 31 -19.46 -3.64 -16.02
N VAL A 32 -18.68 -4.68 -16.26
CA VAL A 32 -17.81 -5.35 -15.29
C VAL A 32 -16.39 -4.92 -15.57
N PHE A 33 -15.59 -4.69 -14.54
CA PHE A 33 -14.19 -4.37 -14.74
C PHE A 33 -13.25 -5.00 -13.71
N GLY A 34 -12.05 -5.30 -14.19
CA GLY A 34 -10.91 -5.83 -13.46
C GLY A 34 -9.68 -5.61 -14.33
N LYS A 35 -8.95 -6.68 -14.67
CA LYS A 35 -7.89 -6.65 -15.69
C LYS A 35 -8.40 -6.27 -17.07
N GLU A 36 -9.65 -6.62 -17.36
CA GLU A 36 -10.35 -6.28 -18.59
C GLU A 36 -11.70 -5.65 -18.27
N VAL A 37 -12.21 -4.86 -19.21
CA VAL A 37 -13.56 -4.29 -19.15
C VAL A 37 -14.48 -5.17 -19.97
N CYS A 38 -15.52 -5.72 -19.34
CA CYS A 38 -16.49 -6.59 -19.97
C CYS A 38 -17.88 -5.95 -19.93
N LEU A 39 -18.44 -5.70 -21.11
CA LEU A 39 -19.82 -5.26 -21.25
C LEU A 39 -20.76 -6.47 -21.15
N VAL A 40 -21.49 -6.57 -20.05
CA VAL A 40 -22.44 -7.67 -19.80
C VAL A 40 -23.79 -7.41 -20.45
N LYS A 41 -24.23 -6.14 -20.43
CA LYS A 41 -25.52 -5.73 -20.93
C LYS A 41 -25.48 -4.29 -21.43
N THR A 42 -26.02 -4.02 -22.61
CA THR A 42 -26.29 -2.65 -23.09
C THR A 42 -27.65 -2.15 -22.60
N ASN A 43 -27.85 -0.83 -22.58
CA ASN A 43 -29.08 -0.20 -22.08
C ASN A 43 -30.34 -0.82 -22.72
N GLU A 44 -30.32 -1.01 -24.05
CA GLU A 44 -31.44 -1.52 -24.86
C GLU A 44 -31.74 -3.03 -24.68
N GLN A 45 -30.77 -3.82 -24.22
CA GLN A 45 -30.97 -5.26 -24.08
C GLN A 45 -31.99 -5.55 -22.98
N THR A 46 -32.82 -6.59 -23.13
CA THR A 46 -33.70 -7.02 -22.02
C THR A 46 -32.93 -7.89 -21.04
N TRP A 47 -33.33 -7.87 -19.77
CA TRP A 47 -32.74 -8.69 -18.72
C TRP A 47 -33.10 -10.19 -18.93
N ARG A 48 -32.28 -10.92 -19.70
CA ARG A 48 -32.49 -12.35 -20.01
C ARG A 48 -31.61 -13.25 -19.16
N ASN A 49 -32.00 -14.52 -19.02
CA ASN A 49 -31.22 -15.55 -18.33
C ASN A 49 -29.77 -15.65 -18.83
N ALA A 50 -29.53 -15.36 -20.12
CA ALA A 50 -28.18 -15.30 -20.69
C ALA A 50 -27.33 -14.17 -20.09
N SER A 51 -27.89 -12.97 -19.93
CA SER A 51 -27.18 -11.83 -19.30
C SER A 51 -26.88 -12.11 -17.83
N ILE A 52 -27.80 -12.76 -17.11
CA ILE A 52 -27.56 -13.22 -15.72
C ILE A 52 -26.42 -14.24 -15.71
N PHE A 53 -26.41 -15.20 -16.63
CA PHE A 53 -25.36 -16.21 -16.71
C PHE A 53 -24.00 -15.57 -17.03
N THR A 54 -23.92 -14.66 -18.00
CA THR A 54 -22.70 -13.91 -18.32
C THR A 54 -22.24 -13.09 -17.12
N LEU A 55 -23.15 -12.40 -16.43
CA LEU A 55 -22.85 -11.67 -15.21
C LEU A 55 -22.26 -12.59 -14.14
N MET A 56 -22.91 -13.74 -13.88
CA MET A 56 -22.44 -14.74 -12.91
C MET A 56 -21.09 -15.36 -13.31
N GLN A 57 -20.83 -15.50 -14.61
CA GLN A 57 -19.56 -16.02 -15.13
C GLN A 57 -18.43 -14.99 -14.97
N GLN A 58 -18.70 -13.71 -15.23
CA GLN A 58 -17.73 -12.63 -15.03
C GLN A 58 -17.53 -12.30 -13.54
N LEU A 59 -18.57 -12.52 -12.73
CA LEU A 59 -18.51 -12.56 -11.27
C LEU A 59 -17.79 -13.79 -10.72
N ARG A 60 -17.28 -14.71 -11.56
CA ARG A 60 -16.28 -15.71 -11.12
C ARG A 60 -14.96 -14.99 -10.87
N PHE A 61 -14.99 -14.09 -9.91
CA PHE A 61 -13.93 -13.70 -9.03
C PHE A 61 -12.52 -14.11 -9.48
N ASN A 62 -12.05 -13.49 -10.57
CA ASN A 62 -10.71 -13.72 -11.07
C ASN A 62 -9.71 -13.10 -10.08
N ILE A 63 -8.67 -13.86 -9.75
CA ILE A 63 -7.66 -13.60 -8.72
C ILE A 63 -6.63 -12.54 -9.20
N GLU A 64 -7.03 -11.64 -10.10
CA GLU A 64 -6.09 -10.78 -10.80
C GLU A 64 -6.04 -9.37 -10.19
N ASN A 65 -4.80 -8.89 -9.96
CA ASN A 65 -4.45 -7.69 -9.20
C ASN A 65 -4.54 -6.36 -10.00
N ASP A 66 -5.26 -6.35 -11.12
CA ASP A 66 -5.37 -5.20 -12.01
C ASP A 66 -6.82 -4.72 -12.09
N THR A 67 -7.00 -3.40 -12.04
CA THR A 67 -8.32 -2.74 -11.99
C THR A 67 -8.33 -1.57 -12.96
N ARG A 68 -9.07 -1.71 -14.06
CA ARG A 68 -9.22 -0.71 -15.12
C ARG A 68 -10.50 0.11 -14.98
N ASP A 69 -10.60 0.87 -13.88
CA ASP A 69 -11.76 1.72 -13.57
C ASP A 69 -11.96 2.87 -14.58
N ALA A 70 -10.87 3.52 -15.02
CA ALA A 70 -10.96 4.60 -16.00
C ALA A 70 -11.48 4.11 -17.35
N ASP A 71 -10.98 2.97 -17.85
CA ASP A 71 -11.43 2.40 -19.14
C ASP A 71 -12.88 1.93 -19.05
N ALA A 72 -13.29 1.36 -17.91
CA ALA A 72 -14.67 0.95 -17.67
C ALA A 72 -15.61 2.16 -17.67
N LEU A 73 -15.17 3.26 -17.06
CA LEU A 73 -15.94 4.49 -17.02
C LEU A 73 -16.03 5.15 -18.40
N GLU A 74 -14.97 5.11 -19.22
CA GLU A 74 -15.04 5.55 -20.62
C GLU A 74 -16.08 4.76 -21.42
N VAL A 75 -16.08 3.42 -21.29
CA VAL A 75 -17.09 2.55 -21.94
C VAL A 75 -18.50 2.91 -21.46
N ALA A 76 -18.68 3.14 -20.16
CA ALA A 76 -19.98 3.52 -19.59
C ALA A 76 -20.47 4.88 -20.12
N ILE A 77 -19.59 5.88 -20.22
CA ILE A 77 -19.91 7.20 -20.78
C ILE A 77 -20.29 7.07 -22.26
N ASP A 78 -19.54 6.29 -23.03
CA ASP A 78 -19.82 6.09 -24.45
C ASP A 78 -21.16 5.36 -24.67
N LEU A 79 -21.50 4.37 -23.82
CA LEU A 79 -22.80 3.70 -23.85
C LEU A 79 -23.96 4.67 -23.57
N LEU A 80 -23.80 5.54 -22.57
CA LEU A 80 -24.81 6.56 -22.25
C LEU A 80 -24.93 7.61 -23.36
N ASN A 81 -23.83 8.00 -23.99
CA ASN A 81 -23.84 8.95 -25.09
C ASN A 81 -24.46 8.38 -26.37
N GLN A 82 -24.38 7.07 -26.58
CA GLN A 82 -25.04 6.36 -27.68
C GLN A 82 -26.52 6.08 -27.42
N SER A 83 -26.96 6.15 -26.16
CA SER A 83 -28.36 5.87 -25.81
C SER A 83 -29.31 6.92 -26.39
N THR A 84 -30.40 6.46 -27.00
CA THR A 84 -31.41 7.32 -27.64
C THR A 84 -32.46 7.86 -26.65
N THR A 85 -32.42 7.42 -25.40
CA THR A 85 -33.34 7.83 -24.34
C THR A 85 -33.03 9.24 -23.84
N ARG A 86 -34.10 10.01 -23.60
CA ARG A 86 -34.02 11.38 -23.08
C ARG A 86 -34.32 11.33 -21.59
N GLY A 87 -33.29 11.17 -20.78
CA GLY A 87 -33.35 11.01 -19.33
C GLY A 87 -32.13 11.59 -18.64
N GLU A 88 -32.18 11.66 -17.30
CA GLU A 88 -30.98 11.92 -16.51
C GLU A 88 -30.05 10.70 -16.60
N LYS A 89 -28.79 10.96 -16.94
CA LYS A 89 -27.77 9.92 -17.10
C LYS A 89 -27.02 9.76 -15.80
N LYS A 90 -27.07 8.58 -15.20
CA LYS A 90 -26.39 8.26 -13.93
C LYS A 90 -25.49 7.05 -14.06
N ILE A 91 -24.34 7.11 -13.40
CA ILE A 91 -23.38 6.01 -13.31
C ILE A 91 -23.17 5.70 -11.83
N PHE A 92 -23.50 4.47 -11.45
CA PHE A 92 -23.29 3.95 -10.11
C PHE A 92 -22.13 2.95 -10.14
N ILE A 93 -20.99 3.35 -9.60
CA ILE A 93 -19.78 2.53 -9.57
C ILE A 93 -19.76 1.80 -8.25
N ILE A 94 -19.58 0.49 -8.25
CA ILE A 94 -19.38 -0.29 -7.05
C ILE A 94 -17.93 -0.77 -7.02
N THR A 95 -17.15 -0.24 -6.09
CA THR A 95 -15.71 -0.46 -5.99
C THR A 95 -15.20 -0.15 -4.58
N ASP A 96 -14.09 -0.76 -4.21
CA ASP A 96 -13.30 -0.45 -3.02
C ASP A 96 -12.50 0.88 -3.12
N GLY A 97 -12.47 1.52 -4.29
CA GLY A 97 -11.73 2.75 -4.55
C GLY A 97 -10.24 2.56 -4.87
N TYR A 98 -9.75 1.33 -5.03
CA TYR A 98 -8.36 1.05 -5.41
C TYR A 98 -8.28 0.71 -6.90
N GLY A 99 -7.98 1.72 -7.72
CA GLY A 99 -7.78 1.60 -9.16
C GLY A 99 -6.31 1.80 -9.58
N ASN A 100 -5.91 1.19 -10.70
CA ASN A 100 -4.56 1.35 -11.25
C ASN A 100 -4.46 2.51 -12.26
N CYS A 101 -5.53 3.27 -12.49
CA CYS A 101 -5.60 4.24 -13.59
C CYS A 101 -5.19 5.69 -13.23
N GLY A 102 -4.77 5.97 -12.00
CA GLY A 102 -4.15 7.25 -11.59
C GLY A 102 -4.83 8.51 -12.18
N ASN A 103 -4.05 9.36 -12.86
CA ASN A 103 -4.52 10.62 -13.46
C ASN A 103 -5.59 10.44 -14.56
N ARG A 104 -5.68 9.27 -15.21
CA ARG A 104 -6.67 9.04 -16.28
C ARG A 104 -8.09 9.09 -15.72
N LEU A 105 -8.32 8.52 -14.55
CA LEU A 105 -9.65 8.50 -13.95
C LEU A 105 -10.18 9.91 -13.67
N ALA A 106 -9.32 10.85 -13.25
CA ALA A 106 -9.71 12.25 -13.05
C ALA A 106 -10.17 12.91 -14.35
N LEU A 107 -9.48 12.65 -15.47
CA LEU A 107 -9.88 13.15 -16.79
C LEU A 107 -11.22 12.57 -17.24
N VAL A 108 -11.46 11.29 -16.97
CA VAL A 108 -12.72 10.62 -17.33
C VAL A 108 -13.87 11.12 -16.46
N GLN A 109 -13.66 11.36 -15.16
CA GLN A 109 -14.66 12.01 -14.30
C GLN A 109 -15.02 13.41 -14.79
N GLN A 110 -14.02 14.22 -15.18
CA GLN A 110 -14.26 15.54 -15.77
C GLN A 110 -15.06 15.45 -17.08
N ARG A 111 -14.79 14.42 -17.90
CA ARG A 111 -15.56 14.15 -19.12
C ARG A 111 -17.02 13.80 -18.79
N ALA A 112 -17.26 12.95 -17.80
CA ALA A 112 -18.61 12.60 -17.36
C ALA A 112 -19.40 13.85 -16.94
N GLU A 113 -18.78 14.72 -16.14
CA GLU A 113 -19.40 15.99 -15.72
C GLU A 113 -19.75 16.90 -16.90
N ARG A 114 -18.83 17.02 -17.87
CA ARG A 114 -19.05 17.81 -19.09
C ARG A 114 -20.21 17.26 -19.92
N ASP A 115 -20.34 15.93 -19.98
CA ASP A 115 -21.39 15.24 -20.73
C ASP A 115 -22.72 15.17 -19.94
N GLY A 116 -22.78 15.79 -18.74
CA GLY A 116 -23.99 15.86 -17.92
C GLY A 116 -24.35 14.54 -17.23
N ILE A 117 -23.36 13.67 -17.02
CA ILE A 117 -23.55 12.33 -16.44
C ILE A 117 -23.23 12.39 -14.95
N ASP A 118 -24.20 12.01 -14.12
CA ASP A 118 -24.04 11.99 -12.67
C ASP A 118 -23.35 10.70 -12.21
N LEU A 119 -22.19 10.82 -11.56
CA LEU A 119 -21.37 9.67 -11.16
C LEU A 119 -21.40 9.51 -9.65
N VAL A 120 -21.72 8.31 -9.15
CA VAL A 120 -21.74 7.97 -7.73
C VAL A 120 -20.98 6.68 -7.48
N ALA A 121 -19.88 6.73 -6.76
CA ALA A 121 -19.11 5.54 -6.38
C ALA A 121 -19.56 4.98 -5.02
N MET A 122 -19.56 3.66 -4.84
CA MET A 122 -20.12 2.98 -3.68
C MET A 122 -19.21 1.84 -3.22
N ALA A 123 -18.90 1.79 -1.92
CA ALA A 123 -18.18 0.69 -1.28
C ALA A 123 -19.07 0.03 -0.21
N PHE A 124 -18.95 -1.28 -0.08
CA PHE A 124 -19.70 -2.08 0.88
C PHE A 124 -18.75 -2.91 1.75
N GLY A 125 -18.88 -2.81 3.07
CA GLY A 125 -18.10 -3.58 4.03
C GLY A 125 -17.49 -2.75 5.15
N ILE A 126 -16.81 -3.42 6.08
CA ILE A 126 -16.12 -2.79 7.22
C ILE A 126 -14.70 -2.37 6.82
N ASP A 127 -14.23 -2.86 5.68
CA ASP A 127 -12.90 -2.65 5.15
C ASP A 127 -12.69 -1.21 4.66
N GLN A 128 -11.47 -0.69 4.80
CA GLN A 128 -11.14 0.68 4.41
C GLN A 128 -11.22 0.86 2.89
N SER A 129 -12.14 1.70 2.41
CA SER A 129 -12.25 2.07 0.99
C SER A 129 -11.53 3.38 0.70
N ASN A 130 -10.84 3.48 -0.43
CA ASN A 130 -10.16 4.69 -0.87
C ASN A 130 -11.04 5.62 -1.73
N LEU A 131 -12.36 5.44 -1.70
CA LEU A 131 -13.31 6.20 -2.51
C LEU A 131 -13.22 7.72 -2.30
N ASN A 132 -12.94 8.16 -1.08
CA ASN A 132 -12.93 9.57 -0.70
C ASN A 132 -11.81 10.39 -1.33
N SER A 133 -10.72 9.75 -1.72
CA SER A 133 -9.59 10.41 -2.39
C SER A 133 -9.68 10.32 -3.92
N VAL A 134 -10.54 9.43 -4.43
CA VAL A 134 -10.59 9.05 -5.85
C VAL A 134 -11.83 9.60 -6.56
N TYR A 135 -13.00 9.54 -5.93
CA TYR A 135 -14.27 9.94 -6.54
C TYR A 135 -14.82 11.18 -5.85
N LYS A 136 -15.27 12.15 -6.66
CA LYS A 136 -15.90 13.38 -6.14
C LYS A 136 -17.19 13.11 -5.37
N ARG A 137 -17.95 12.11 -5.81
CA ARG A 137 -19.20 11.67 -5.20
C ARG A 137 -19.10 10.20 -4.85
N TYR A 138 -19.23 9.90 -3.56
CA TYR A 138 -19.10 8.54 -3.07
C TYR A 138 -19.99 8.23 -1.87
N LEU A 139 -20.26 6.94 -1.66
CA LEU A 139 -20.96 6.38 -0.53
C LEU A 139 -20.18 5.20 0.03
N HIS A 140 -20.08 5.14 1.35
CA HIS A 140 -19.52 3.99 2.05
C HIS A 140 -20.61 3.39 2.95
N CYS A 141 -20.92 2.12 2.76
CA CYS A 141 -21.94 1.40 3.52
C CYS A 141 -21.32 0.20 4.23
N THR A 142 -21.38 0.16 5.57
CA THR A 142 -20.87 -0.99 6.33
C THR A 142 -21.66 -2.27 6.06
N THR A 143 -22.95 -2.14 5.73
CA THR A 143 -23.84 -3.24 5.37
C THR A 143 -24.78 -2.82 4.25
N VAL A 144 -25.21 -3.77 3.42
CA VAL A 144 -26.16 -3.53 2.31
C VAL A 144 -27.50 -2.97 2.80
N LYS A 145 -27.90 -3.33 4.03
CA LYS A 145 -29.12 -2.79 4.67
C LYS A 145 -29.08 -1.27 4.88
N GLY A 146 -27.89 -0.67 4.96
CA GLY A 146 -27.70 0.77 5.10
C GLY A 146 -27.88 1.55 3.79
N LEU A 147 -27.81 0.87 2.63
CA LEU A 147 -27.80 1.50 1.31
C LEU A 147 -28.99 2.44 1.05
N PRO A 148 -30.25 2.09 1.36
CA PRO A 148 -31.38 2.98 1.10
C PRO A 148 -31.29 4.30 1.86
N ARG A 149 -30.79 4.26 3.11
CA ARG A 149 -30.60 5.45 3.94
C ARG A 149 -29.44 6.31 3.43
N ALA A 150 -28.36 5.66 3.00
CA ALA A 150 -27.19 6.34 2.44
C ALA A 150 -27.52 7.08 1.13
N LEU A 151 -28.21 6.41 0.21
CA LEU A 151 -28.68 7.04 -1.04
C LEU A 151 -29.59 8.22 -0.76
N ARG A 152 -30.57 8.05 0.14
CA ARG A 152 -31.48 9.14 0.53
C ARG A 152 -30.71 10.36 1.06
N SER A 153 -29.74 10.14 1.95
CA SER A 153 -28.93 11.24 2.49
C SER A 153 -28.09 11.94 1.42
N LEU A 154 -27.57 11.22 0.43
CA LEU A 154 -26.77 11.79 -0.66
C LEU A 154 -27.62 12.72 -1.52
N PHE A 155 -28.79 12.26 -1.96
CA PHE A 155 -29.67 13.01 -2.85
C PHE A 155 -30.48 14.10 -2.11
N GLU A 156 -30.72 13.96 -0.80
CA GLU A 156 -31.37 15.02 0.01
C GLU A 156 -30.42 16.20 0.30
N GLN A 157 -29.11 15.95 0.48
CA GLN A 157 -28.12 17.02 0.70
C GLN A 157 -27.99 17.94 -0.53
N GLU A 158 -28.26 17.45 -1.74
CA GLU A 158 -28.19 18.23 -2.99
C GLU A 158 -29.23 19.34 -3.08
N HIS A 159 -30.39 19.20 -2.44
CA HIS A 159 -31.42 20.25 -2.42
C HIS A 159 -31.06 21.46 -1.55
N GLN A 160 -30.00 21.39 -0.74
CA GLN A 160 -29.52 22.51 0.09
C GLN A 160 -28.27 23.21 -0.48
N ILE A 161 -27.54 22.60 -1.43
CA ILE A 161 -26.25 23.09 -1.93
C ILE A 161 -26.44 23.80 -3.29
N LEU A 162 -27.29 24.83 -3.33
CA LEU A 162 -27.33 25.80 -4.44
C LEU A 162 -26.77 27.14 -3.94
N ALA A 163 -25.47 27.20 -3.69
CA ALA A 163 -24.63 28.42 -3.70
C ALA A 163 -23.31 28.20 -2.94
N ILE A 164 -22.27 27.72 -3.63
CA ILE A 164 -20.89 27.99 -3.21
C ILE A 164 -20.10 28.40 -4.45
N GLU A 165 -19.69 29.67 -4.51
CA GLU A 165 -18.83 30.22 -5.55
C GLU A 165 -17.38 29.74 -5.42
N TRP A 166 -16.79 29.46 -6.58
CA TRP A 166 -15.38 29.16 -6.80
C TRP A 166 -14.62 30.47 -7.16
N PRO A 167 -13.37 30.70 -6.71
CA PRO A 167 -12.35 29.74 -6.25
C PRO A 167 -12.16 29.66 -4.72
N PRO A 168 -11.54 28.58 -4.20
CA PRO A 168 -11.39 28.37 -2.77
C PRO A 168 -10.37 29.36 -2.19
N LYS A 169 -10.74 29.98 -1.06
CA LYS A 169 -9.79 30.74 -0.22
C LYS A 169 -8.79 29.77 0.42
N PRO A 170 -7.53 30.18 0.66
CA PRO A 170 -6.53 29.32 1.29
C PRO A 170 -6.98 28.96 2.70
N ILE A 171 -7.04 27.66 3.00
CA ILE A 171 -7.40 27.17 4.32
C ILE A 171 -6.15 27.16 5.19
N GLU A 172 -6.16 27.95 6.28
CA GLU A 172 -5.19 27.86 7.37
C GLU A 172 -5.31 26.50 8.06
N ASN A 173 -4.21 25.75 8.09
CA ASN A 173 -4.11 24.45 8.75
C ASN A 173 -4.29 24.58 10.27
N LYS A 174 -5.49 24.27 10.77
CA LYS A 174 -5.70 23.75 12.13
C LYS A 174 -6.54 22.47 12.04
N ARG A 175 -5.90 21.34 11.74
CA ARG A 175 -6.46 20.01 12.01
C ARG A 175 -6.03 19.58 13.41
N THR A 176 -6.92 19.74 14.37
CA THR A 176 -6.91 18.95 15.60
C THR A 176 -7.42 17.56 15.28
N THR A 177 -6.51 16.62 15.00
CA THR A 177 -6.82 15.18 14.95
C THR A 177 -7.00 14.68 16.38
N THR A 178 -8.15 14.10 16.68
CA THR A 178 -8.45 13.43 17.95
C THR A 178 -7.53 12.21 18.15
N GLU A 179 -6.93 12.11 19.34
CA GLU A 179 -5.92 11.11 19.76
C GLU A 179 -6.35 9.63 19.65
N GLU A 180 -7.62 9.35 19.34
CA GLU A 180 -8.18 7.99 19.31
C GLU A 180 -8.04 7.29 17.95
N GLU A 181 -7.98 8.03 16.83
CA GLU A 181 -7.83 7.42 15.49
C GLU A 181 -6.38 6.97 15.21
N LYS A 182 -5.40 7.54 15.91
CA LYS A 182 -4.00 7.08 15.84
C LYS A 182 -3.76 5.76 16.59
N LYS A 183 -4.70 5.34 17.44
CA LYS A 183 -4.54 4.22 18.36
C LYS A 183 -4.82 2.85 17.75
N SER A 184 -5.75 2.73 16.78
CA SER A 184 -6.30 1.44 16.37
C SER A 184 -5.48 0.66 15.33
N LEU A 185 -4.54 1.29 14.62
CA LEU A 185 -3.67 0.61 13.65
C LEU A 185 -2.39 0.05 14.29
N PHE A 186 -2.01 0.54 15.46
CA PHE A 186 -0.76 0.20 16.17
C PHE A 186 -0.96 -0.75 17.35
N GLU A 187 -2.19 -1.13 17.69
CA GLU A 187 -2.46 -2.16 18.70
C GLU A 187 -2.29 -3.59 18.19
N ASN A 188 -2.05 -3.78 16.88
CA ASN A 188 -1.73 -5.11 16.38
C ASN A 188 -0.31 -5.54 16.81
N LEU A 189 -0.26 -6.81 17.23
CA LEU A 189 0.71 -7.41 18.14
C LEU A 189 2.17 -7.44 17.63
N GLU A 190 2.45 -7.09 16.38
CA GLU A 190 3.74 -7.39 15.73
C GLU A 190 4.73 -6.24 15.78
N ALA A 191 4.28 -4.99 15.65
CA ALA A 191 5.13 -3.83 15.89
C ALA A 191 5.70 -3.87 17.32
N LYS A 192 4.86 -4.25 18.29
CA LYS A 192 5.27 -4.44 19.69
C LYS A 192 6.35 -5.52 19.86
N LYS A 193 6.30 -6.63 19.12
CA LYS A 193 7.33 -7.69 19.17
C LYS A 193 8.69 -7.20 18.66
N ILE A 194 8.69 -6.44 17.55
CA ILE A 194 9.91 -5.86 16.95
C ILE A 194 10.53 -4.87 17.93
N PHE A 195 9.70 -4.00 18.52
CA PHE A 195 10.15 -3.02 19.50
C PHE A 195 10.65 -3.66 20.79
N ASP A 196 9.95 -4.67 21.32
CA ASP A 196 10.38 -5.42 22.50
C ASP A 196 11.77 -6.03 22.29
N GLN A 197 12.10 -6.41 21.06
CA GLN A 197 13.39 -7.01 20.73
C GLN A 197 14.50 -5.98 20.55
N MET A 198 14.24 -4.85 19.87
CA MET A 198 15.18 -3.73 19.85
C MET A 198 15.47 -3.22 21.26
N VAL A 199 14.45 -3.14 22.11
CA VAL A 199 14.59 -2.78 23.52
C VAL A 199 15.46 -3.78 24.29
N LYS A 200 15.30 -5.10 24.03
CA LYS A 200 16.17 -6.13 24.61
C LYS A 200 17.62 -6.01 24.16
N GLU A 201 17.86 -5.72 22.89
CA GLU A 201 19.21 -5.53 22.34
C GLU A 201 19.88 -4.25 22.87
N LEU A 202 19.11 -3.18 23.04
CA LEU A 202 19.60 -1.97 23.71
C LEU A 202 19.90 -2.20 25.19
N ALA A 203 19.09 -3.03 25.86
CA ALA A 203 19.32 -3.41 27.24
C ALA A 203 20.57 -4.30 27.39
N SER A 204 20.79 -5.25 26.47
CA SER A 204 21.99 -6.09 26.46
C SER A 204 23.25 -5.27 26.15
N GLU A 205 23.19 -4.36 25.17
CA GLU A 205 24.29 -3.45 24.86
C GLU A 205 24.63 -2.55 26.06
N ARG A 206 23.61 -1.98 26.72
CA ARG A 206 23.80 -1.21 27.95
C ARG A 206 24.46 -2.05 29.03
N GLN A 207 24.08 -3.32 29.18
CA GLN A 207 24.66 -4.22 30.17
C GLN A 207 26.12 -4.55 29.87
N ILE A 208 26.46 -4.83 28.60
CA ILE A 208 27.85 -5.05 28.14
C ILE A 208 28.71 -3.80 28.39
N MET A 209 28.22 -2.61 28.03
CA MET A 209 28.93 -1.36 28.27
C MET A 209 29.08 -1.05 29.76
N THR A 210 28.11 -1.40 30.59
CA THR A 210 28.19 -1.28 32.06
C THR A 210 29.24 -2.22 32.65
N LEU A 211 29.32 -3.46 32.16
CA LEU A 211 30.31 -4.46 32.59
C LEU A 211 31.74 -4.03 32.23
N ASN A 212 31.94 -3.41 31.07
CA ASN A 212 33.26 -2.97 30.61
C ASN A 212 33.73 -1.65 31.26
N SER A 213 32.82 -0.76 31.64
CA SER A 213 33.16 0.58 32.15
C SER A 213 32.88 0.80 33.65
N GLY A 214 32.25 -0.16 34.33
CA GLY A 214 31.95 -0.10 35.77
C GLY A 214 30.81 0.85 36.16
N THR A 215 30.33 1.67 35.23
CA THR A 215 29.18 2.57 35.41
C THR A 215 28.24 2.47 34.21
N PRO A 216 26.91 2.52 34.40
CA PRO A 216 25.98 2.42 33.27
C PRO A 216 26.15 3.64 32.35
N PRO A 217 26.31 3.43 31.02
CA PRO A 217 26.45 4.52 30.08
C PRO A 217 25.20 5.40 30.13
N THR A 218 25.41 6.71 30.25
CA THR A 218 24.33 7.71 30.35
C THR A 218 23.77 8.10 28.99
N ASN A 219 24.59 7.96 27.93
CA ASN A 219 24.23 8.23 26.55
C ASN A 219 24.41 6.96 25.71
N LEU A 220 23.37 6.59 24.95
CA LEU A 220 23.41 5.48 23.99
C LEU A 220 22.97 6.00 22.63
N THR A 221 23.63 5.58 21.54
CA THR A 221 23.27 5.99 20.18
C THR A 221 22.74 4.79 19.42
N VAL A 222 21.65 4.95 18.67
CA VAL A 222 21.07 3.92 17.83
C VAL A 222 20.92 4.46 16.43
N ASP A 223 21.47 3.74 15.47
CA ASP A 223 21.38 4.09 14.06
C ASP A 223 20.41 3.13 13.38
N ILE A 224 19.35 3.67 12.78
CA ILE A 224 18.34 2.91 12.04
C ILE A 224 18.33 3.41 10.59
N CYS A 225 18.68 2.55 9.66
CA CYS A 225 18.61 2.82 8.23
C CYS A 225 17.42 2.10 7.61
N PHE A 226 16.53 2.83 6.95
CA PHE A 226 15.47 2.25 6.15
C PHE A 226 15.94 2.12 4.70
N CYS A 227 16.02 0.88 4.20
CA CYS A 227 16.29 0.58 2.80
C CYS A 227 14.95 0.34 2.10
N LEU A 228 14.49 1.31 1.30
CA LEU A 228 13.13 1.35 0.75
C LEU A 228 13.14 1.13 -0.76
N ASP A 229 12.40 0.13 -1.19
CA ASP A 229 12.08 -0.08 -2.60
C ASP A 229 11.17 1.04 -3.13
N CYS A 230 11.59 1.67 -4.23
CA CYS A 230 10.90 2.78 -4.89
C CYS A 230 10.65 2.53 -6.38
N THR A 231 10.52 1.27 -6.80
CA THR A 231 10.10 0.95 -8.17
C THR A 231 8.59 1.03 -8.36
N SER A 232 8.13 0.88 -9.60
CA SER A 232 6.72 1.06 -9.94
C SER A 232 5.79 0.03 -9.25
N SER A 233 6.29 -1.18 -8.94
CA SER A 233 5.55 -2.22 -8.20
C SER A 233 5.15 -1.74 -6.80
N MET A 234 5.98 -0.92 -6.18
CA MET A 234 5.77 -0.33 -4.86
C MET A 234 4.73 0.79 -4.83
N SER A 235 4.26 1.29 -5.98
CA SER A 235 3.32 2.43 -6.06
C SER A 235 2.10 2.31 -5.14
N ARG A 236 1.49 1.13 -5.04
CA ARG A 236 0.31 0.85 -4.19
C ARG A 236 0.62 0.76 -2.70
N TRP A 237 1.87 0.47 -2.35
CA TRP A 237 2.32 0.25 -0.98
C TRP A 237 3.03 1.47 -0.41
N LEU A 238 3.62 2.29 -1.28
CA LEU A 238 4.54 3.36 -0.91
C LEU A 238 3.96 4.35 0.11
N GLU A 239 2.72 4.80 -0.06
CA GLU A 239 2.10 5.73 0.90
C GLU A 239 1.81 5.07 2.25
N ALA A 240 1.35 3.81 2.26
CA ALA A 240 1.17 3.05 3.48
C ALA A 240 2.51 2.80 4.19
N THR A 241 3.55 2.46 3.43
CA THR A 241 4.92 2.29 3.92
C THR A 241 5.49 3.57 4.50
N LYS A 242 5.32 4.72 3.85
CA LYS A 242 5.72 6.03 4.41
C LYS A 242 5.03 6.29 5.74
N ASN A 243 3.70 6.14 5.81
CA ASN A 243 2.94 6.36 7.04
C ASN A 243 3.40 5.44 8.18
N GLN A 244 3.68 4.17 7.86
CA GLN A 244 4.15 3.20 8.83
C GLN A 244 5.58 3.52 9.31
N MET A 245 6.48 3.92 8.43
CA MET A 245 7.83 4.38 8.80
C MET A 245 7.77 5.61 9.72
N ILE A 246 6.93 6.60 9.40
CA ILE A 246 6.73 7.79 10.24
C ILE A 246 6.24 7.39 11.63
N SER A 247 5.28 6.48 11.70
CA SER A 247 4.77 6.02 12.99
C SER A 247 5.78 5.16 13.77
N ILE A 248 6.62 4.37 13.11
CA ILE A 248 7.74 3.65 13.73
C ILE A 248 8.68 4.67 14.39
N ILE A 249 9.07 5.71 13.67
CA ILE A 249 9.95 6.77 14.18
C ILE A 249 9.33 7.42 15.43
N ASP A 250 8.06 7.83 15.35
CA ASP A 250 7.35 8.46 16.47
C ASP A 250 7.19 7.53 17.69
N SER A 251 6.95 6.24 17.44
CA SER A 251 6.70 5.24 18.48
C SER A 251 7.98 4.86 19.24
N ILE A 252 9.11 4.70 18.54
CA ILE A 252 10.41 4.39 19.15
C ILE A 252 10.78 5.49 20.16
N HIS A 253 10.60 6.76 19.79
CA HIS A 253 10.87 7.88 20.68
C HIS A 253 10.04 7.80 21.97
N LYS A 254 8.74 7.51 21.87
CA LYS A 254 7.82 7.44 23.01
C LYS A 254 8.07 6.23 23.92
N LEU A 255 8.29 5.05 23.33
CA LEU A 255 8.47 3.81 24.08
C LEU A 255 9.76 3.84 24.91
N ILE A 256 10.87 4.29 24.31
CA ILE A 256 12.16 4.28 25.02
C ILE A 256 12.17 5.33 26.13
N GLN A 257 11.57 6.50 25.91
CA GLN A 257 11.39 7.49 26.99
C GLN A 257 10.56 6.95 28.16
N LYS A 258 9.56 6.11 27.88
CA LYS A 258 8.70 5.50 28.89
C LYS A 258 9.44 4.42 29.69
N ASP A 259 10.13 3.51 29.02
CA ASP A 259 10.76 2.35 29.67
C ASP A 259 12.13 2.68 30.29
N TYR A 260 12.83 3.69 29.77
CA TYR A 260 14.15 4.13 30.26
C TYR A 260 14.26 5.66 30.39
N PRO A 261 13.51 6.29 31.31
CA PRO A 261 13.45 7.76 31.44
C PRO A 261 14.78 8.43 31.83
N SER A 262 15.74 7.66 32.37
CA SER A 262 17.07 8.13 32.76
C SER A 262 18.15 7.94 31.69
N LEU A 263 17.82 7.28 30.56
CA LEU A 263 18.75 7.03 29.46
C LEU A 263 18.63 8.14 28.41
N LYS A 264 19.71 8.87 28.14
CA LYS A 264 19.75 9.82 27.02
C LYS A 264 20.04 9.05 25.73
N LEU A 265 18.98 8.59 25.07
CA LEU A 265 19.08 7.89 23.80
C LEU A 265 19.14 8.88 22.63
N ARG A 266 20.17 8.76 21.80
CA ARG A 266 20.32 9.48 20.53
C ARG A 266 19.89 8.56 19.39
N LEU A 267 18.69 8.81 18.86
CA LEU A 267 18.16 8.07 17.71
C LEU A 267 18.54 8.81 16.43
N ARG A 268 19.19 8.10 15.51
CA ARG A 268 19.55 8.63 14.19
C ARG A 268 18.90 7.76 13.13
N PHE A 269 18.24 8.41 12.18
CA PHE A 269 17.54 7.74 11.10
C PHE A 269 18.19 8.10 9.77
N ALA A 270 18.30 7.12 8.88
CA ALA A 270 18.71 7.29 7.49
C ALA A 270 17.73 6.57 6.56
N ILE A 271 17.69 6.98 5.30
CA ILE A 271 16.89 6.31 4.28
C ILE A 271 17.75 6.09 3.04
N VAL A 272 17.73 4.88 2.48
CA VAL A 272 18.24 4.61 1.14
C VAL A 272 17.05 4.14 0.31
N ALA A 273 16.56 5.03 -0.54
CA ALA A 273 15.59 4.63 -1.56
C ALA A 273 16.33 4.05 -2.75
N TYR A 274 15.90 2.89 -3.25
CA TYR A 274 16.53 2.23 -4.38
C TYR A 274 15.52 1.82 -5.44
N ARG A 275 16.04 1.57 -6.65
CA ARG A 275 15.30 1.12 -7.82
C ARG A 275 16.12 0.06 -8.58
N ASP A 276 15.69 -0.28 -9.78
CA ASP A 276 16.42 -1.17 -10.68
C ASP A 276 17.72 -0.52 -11.21
N LEU A 277 18.68 -1.35 -11.61
CA LEU A 277 20.00 -1.03 -12.14
C LEU A 277 19.98 0.02 -13.26
N ASN A 278 18.97 -0.05 -14.12
CA ASN A 278 18.83 0.82 -15.29
C ASN A 278 18.15 2.15 -14.99
N ASP A 279 17.49 2.26 -13.84
CA ASP A 279 16.76 3.47 -13.45
C ASP A 279 17.70 4.62 -13.09
N ARG A 280 17.22 5.85 -13.30
CA ARG A 280 17.94 7.07 -12.96
C ARG A 280 17.04 8.04 -12.18
N PRO A 281 17.38 8.40 -10.94
CA PRO A 281 18.47 7.84 -10.12
C PRO A 281 18.17 6.41 -9.66
N THR A 282 19.19 5.54 -9.65
CA THR A 282 19.15 4.16 -9.11
C THR A 282 19.04 4.14 -7.59
N PHE A 283 19.80 5.02 -6.92
CA PHE A 283 19.82 5.14 -5.48
C PHE A 283 19.65 6.60 -5.07
N ILE A 284 18.86 6.83 -4.03
CA ILE A 284 18.62 8.16 -3.45
C ILE A 284 18.91 8.04 -1.95
N PRO A 285 20.15 8.28 -1.50
CA PRO A 285 20.52 8.19 -0.10
C PRO A 285 20.18 9.50 0.65
N CYS A 286 19.56 9.35 1.82
CA CYS A 286 19.42 10.35 2.87
C CYS A 286 20.25 9.88 4.06
N ASN A 287 21.31 10.64 4.39
CA ASN A 287 22.24 10.27 5.44
C ASN A 287 21.62 10.45 6.84
N PHE A 288 22.28 9.88 7.85
CA PHE A 288 21.78 9.87 9.22
C PHE A 288 21.53 11.28 9.79
N THR A 289 20.31 11.49 10.29
CA THR A 289 19.90 12.70 11.01
C THR A 289 19.10 12.35 12.26
N GLU A 290 19.14 13.22 13.26
CA GLU A 290 18.28 13.16 14.45
C GLU A 290 16.97 13.92 14.24
N HIS A 291 16.90 14.73 13.19
CA HIS A 291 15.74 15.55 12.89
C HIS A 291 14.72 14.73 12.12
N THR A 292 13.73 14.19 12.83
CA THR A 292 12.64 13.40 12.25
C THR A 292 11.89 14.15 11.15
N ALA A 293 11.79 15.49 11.25
CA ALA A 293 11.19 16.33 10.22
C ALA A 293 11.90 16.24 8.85
N ASP A 294 13.24 16.15 8.84
CA ASP A 294 14.02 16.02 7.60
C ASP A 294 13.76 14.68 6.92
N ILE A 295 13.64 13.62 7.72
CA ILE A 295 13.31 12.26 7.28
C ILE A 295 11.89 12.20 6.70
N ILE A 296 10.92 12.79 7.39
CA ILE A 296 9.52 12.88 6.92
C ILE A 296 9.46 13.66 5.60
N LYS A 297 10.19 14.77 5.50
CA LYS A 297 10.26 15.56 4.27
C LYS A 297 10.86 14.74 3.13
N PHE A 298 11.97 14.05 3.37
CA PHE A 298 12.61 13.19 2.39
C PHE A 298 11.66 12.08 1.92
N LEU A 299 10.96 11.41 2.85
CA LEU A 299 9.96 10.39 2.52
C LEU A 299 8.86 10.93 1.61
N ASN A 300 8.34 12.12 1.90
CA ASN A 300 7.26 12.72 1.10
C ASN A 300 7.69 13.07 -0.33
N GLU A 301 8.99 13.27 -0.57
CA GLU A 301 9.53 13.54 -1.91
C GLU A 301 9.71 12.27 -2.76
N LEU A 302 9.75 11.09 -2.13
CA LEU A 302 9.94 9.82 -2.84
C LEU A 302 8.73 9.42 -3.68
N LYS A 303 9.01 8.90 -4.87
CA LYS A 303 8.01 8.39 -5.83
C LYS A 303 8.43 7.03 -6.37
N ALA A 304 7.45 6.14 -6.46
CA ALA A 304 7.54 4.84 -7.09
C ALA A 304 7.61 5.00 -8.62
N THR A 305 8.75 4.70 -9.22
CA THR A 305 9.00 4.82 -10.67
C THR A 305 10.07 3.83 -11.08
N GLY A 306 10.04 3.33 -12.32
CA GLY A 306 11.05 2.39 -12.82
C GLY A 306 10.72 0.92 -12.51
N GLY A 307 11.73 0.04 -12.54
CA GLY A 307 11.59 -1.41 -12.38
C GLY A 307 10.94 -2.07 -13.60
N ASP A 308 11.56 -1.91 -14.79
CA ASP A 308 11.04 -2.45 -16.05
C ASP A 308 10.83 -3.99 -16.00
N ASP A 309 11.53 -4.68 -15.12
CA ASP A 309 11.31 -6.05 -14.71
C ASP A 309 10.99 -6.20 -13.22
N ILE A 310 10.71 -7.44 -12.79
CA ILE A 310 10.26 -7.71 -11.41
C ILE A 310 11.42 -7.75 -10.41
N PRO A 311 12.60 -8.33 -10.71
CA PRO A 311 13.73 -8.29 -9.78
C PRO A 311 14.34 -6.88 -9.70
N GLU A 312 14.83 -6.50 -8.51
CA GLU A 312 15.33 -5.15 -8.23
C GLU A 312 16.78 -5.16 -7.68
N ASP A 313 17.45 -4.00 -7.64
CA ASP A 313 18.85 -3.88 -7.16
C ASP A 313 18.99 -3.85 -5.63
N VAL A 314 18.47 -4.89 -4.97
CA VAL A 314 18.51 -5.06 -3.50
C VAL A 314 19.94 -5.10 -2.97
N LEU A 315 20.86 -5.80 -3.64
CA LEU A 315 22.25 -5.93 -3.19
C LEU A 315 23.01 -4.60 -3.33
N GLY A 316 22.79 -3.86 -4.41
CA GLY A 316 23.31 -2.51 -4.57
C GLY A 316 22.75 -1.56 -3.51
N ALA A 317 21.47 -1.67 -3.17
CA ALA A 317 20.85 -0.86 -2.13
C ALA A 317 21.46 -1.10 -0.73
N LEU A 318 21.71 -2.36 -0.39
CA LEU A 318 22.41 -2.72 0.85
C LEU A 318 23.86 -2.22 0.86
N ASP A 319 24.56 -2.29 -0.26
CA ASP A 319 25.89 -1.67 -0.39
C ASP A 319 25.85 -0.16 -0.13
N GLN A 320 24.85 0.55 -0.65
CA GLN A 320 24.66 1.98 -0.37
C GLN A 320 24.36 2.24 1.11
N CYS A 321 23.56 1.40 1.77
CA CYS A 321 23.30 1.50 3.21
C CYS A 321 24.62 1.38 4.01
N LEU A 322 25.50 0.47 3.62
CA LEU A 322 26.80 0.27 4.28
C LEU A 322 27.76 1.46 4.10
N LYS A 323 27.54 2.32 3.10
CA LYS A 323 28.35 3.52 2.81
C LYS A 323 27.88 4.79 3.55
N LEU A 324 26.78 4.71 4.31
CA LEU A 324 26.27 5.82 5.11
C LEU A 324 27.18 6.17 6.30
N ASN A 325 26.95 7.34 6.91
CA ASN A 325 27.76 7.82 8.04
C ASN A 325 27.31 7.21 9.38
N TRP A 326 27.47 5.90 9.52
CA TRP A 326 27.21 5.16 10.75
C TRP A 326 28.07 5.69 11.91
N SER A 327 27.47 5.79 13.09
CA SER A 327 28.19 6.09 14.33
C SER A 327 28.98 4.86 14.81
N GLU A 328 29.85 5.09 15.79
CA GLU A 328 30.65 4.04 16.44
C GLU A 328 29.83 3.15 17.40
N THR A 329 28.49 3.22 17.37
CA THR A 329 27.61 2.35 18.17
C THR A 329 27.56 0.90 17.68
N ASN A 330 27.19 -0.06 18.55
CA ASN A 330 26.93 -1.45 18.14
C ASN A 330 25.44 -1.71 17.82
N ALA A 331 24.54 -0.79 18.17
CA ALA A 331 23.14 -0.81 17.78
C ALA A 331 22.92 -0.18 16.38
N ARG A 332 23.24 -0.96 15.34
CA ARG A 332 23.07 -0.58 13.93
C ARG A 332 22.03 -1.48 13.27
N PHE A 333 20.92 -0.88 12.83
CA PHE A 333 19.80 -1.60 12.24
C PHE A 333 19.60 -1.19 10.78
N ILE A 334 19.43 -2.17 9.89
CA ILE A 334 18.98 -1.96 8.53
C ILE A 334 17.62 -2.62 8.38
N ILE A 335 16.63 -1.84 7.96
CA ILE A 335 15.26 -2.29 7.73
C ILE A 335 15.03 -2.26 6.22
N LEU A 336 15.10 -3.43 5.59
CA LEU A 336 14.85 -3.59 4.15
C LEU A 336 13.36 -3.79 3.91
N ILE A 337 12.73 -2.89 3.16
CA ILE A 337 11.31 -2.93 2.80
C ILE A 337 11.21 -3.09 1.29
N THR A 338 10.62 -4.19 0.82
CA THR A 338 10.47 -4.49 -0.61
C THR A 338 9.29 -5.40 -0.90
N ASP A 339 8.74 -5.28 -2.12
CA ASP A 339 7.72 -6.16 -2.66
C ASP A 339 8.23 -7.09 -3.78
N ALA A 340 9.53 -7.05 -4.08
CA ALA A 340 10.18 -7.73 -5.18
C ALA A 340 11.45 -8.51 -4.75
N PRO A 341 11.83 -9.59 -5.47
CA PRO A 341 13.10 -10.27 -5.24
C PRO A 341 14.29 -9.46 -5.78
N GLY A 342 15.51 -9.80 -5.36
CA GLY A 342 16.72 -9.24 -5.96
C GLY A 342 17.14 -9.93 -7.27
N HIS A 343 17.97 -9.26 -8.08
CA HIS A 343 18.57 -9.87 -9.27
C HIS A 343 19.47 -11.07 -8.93
N GLY A 344 19.54 -12.01 -9.86
CA GLY A 344 20.40 -13.18 -9.83
C GLY A 344 19.72 -14.46 -9.31
N PRO A 345 20.23 -15.62 -9.75
CA PRO A 345 19.60 -16.93 -9.52
C PRO A 345 19.59 -17.35 -8.04
N GLU A 346 20.38 -16.70 -7.19
CA GLU A 346 20.41 -16.91 -5.74
C GLU A 346 19.23 -16.24 -5.03
N LEU A 347 18.67 -15.16 -5.61
CA LEU A 347 17.67 -14.30 -4.97
C LEU A 347 16.28 -14.42 -5.62
N ASN A 348 16.20 -14.77 -6.90
CA ASN A 348 14.93 -14.95 -7.62
C ASN A 348 14.75 -16.36 -8.20
N ASP A 349 13.50 -16.83 -8.28
CA ASP A 349 13.14 -18.16 -8.81
C ASP A 349 12.85 -18.17 -10.30
N ASN A 350 12.74 -17.00 -10.91
CA ASN A 350 12.38 -16.86 -12.31
C ASN A 350 13.47 -16.07 -13.05
N PRO A 351 14.50 -16.75 -13.58
CA PRO A 351 15.57 -16.09 -14.31
C PRO A 351 15.13 -15.60 -15.70
N ASP A 352 13.93 -15.95 -16.16
CA ASP A 352 13.42 -15.51 -17.46
C ASP A 352 12.76 -14.14 -17.42
N ILE A 353 12.31 -13.70 -16.24
CA ILE A 353 11.83 -12.33 -16.00
C ILE A 353 12.94 -11.39 -15.56
N ASP A 354 14.12 -11.91 -15.21
CA ASP A 354 15.28 -11.11 -14.81
C ASP A 354 16.03 -10.66 -16.06
N GLN A 355 15.98 -9.36 -16.36
CA GLN A 355 16.74 -8.76 -17.46
C GLN A 355 18.25 -8.73 -17.14
N CYS A 356 18.62 -8.90 -15.87
CA CYS A 356 19.98 -9.02 -15.38
C CYS A 356 20.28 -10.46 -14.90
N LYS A 357 20.17 -11.44 -15.81
CA LYS A 357 20.32 -12.89 -15.53
C LYS A 357 21.60 -13.33 -14.79
N GLU A 358 22.67 -12.57 -14.90
CA GLU A 358 23.94 -12.82 -14.19
C GLU A 358 23.98 -12.19 -12.77
N GLY A 359 22.89 -11.55 -12.35
CA GLY A 359 22.81 -10.75 -11.12
C GLY A 359 23.46 -9.37 -11.24
N ASN A 360 23.53 -8.65 -10.13
CA ASN A 360 24.35 -7.44 -10.05
C ASN A 360 25.83 -7.81 -10.18
N ARG A 361 26.44 -7.53 -11.35
CA ARG A 361 27.86 -7.84 -11.65
C ARG A 361 28.86 -7.24 -10.65
N THR A 362 28.44 -6.27 -9.84
CA THR A 362 29.28 -5.59 -8.85
C THR A 362 29.12 -6.12 -7.43
N HIS A 363 28.00 -6.77 -7.08
CA HIS A 363 27.71 -7.18 -5.71
C HIS A 363 27.14 -8.61 -5.67
N SER A 364 27.83 -9.52 -4.95
CA SER A 364 27.29 -10.85 -4.64
C SER A 364 26.67 -10.87 -3.24
N LEU A 365 25.71 -11.77 -3.02
CA LEU A 365 25.06 -11.96 -1.71
C LEU A 365 26.11 -12.22 -0.62
N GLN A 366 27.09 -13.09 -0.90
CA GLN A 366 28.17 -13.41 0.04
C GLN A 366 28.98 -12.17 0.39
N SER A 367 29.40 -11.37 -0.60
CA SER A 367 30.17 -10.13 -0.37
C SER A 367 29.40 -9.13 0.49
N ILE A 368 28.09 -8.98 0.26
CA ILE A 368 27.25 -8.08 1.05
C ILE A 368 27.07 -8.61 2.49
N CYS A 369 26.77 -9.90 2.65
CA CYS A 369 26.65 -10.53 3.97
C CYS A 369 27.96 -10.49 4.75
N ASP A 370 29.12 -10.65 4.09
CA ASP A 370 30.43 -10.53 4.72
C ASP A 370 30.67 -9.13 5.31
N ARG A 371 30.23 -8.10 4.58
CA ARG A 371 30.33 -6.70 5.01
C ARG A 371 29.27 -6.32 6.05
N LEU A 372 28.09 -6.94 6.01
CA LEU A 372 27.06 -6.79 7.05
C LEU A 372 27.47 -7.45 8.37
N LEU A 373 28.23 -8.56 8.30
CA LEU A 373 28.59 -9.39 9.45
C LEU A 373 30.10 -9.32 9.74
N THR A 374 30.68 -8.13 9.72
CA THR A 374 32.07 -7.94 10.11
C THR A 374 32.20 -7.86 11.63
N LYS A 375 33.22 -8.50 12.22
CA LYS A 375 33.44 -8.54 13.69
C LYS A 375 33.51 -7.15 14.36
N GLU A 376 33.98 -6.15 13.63
CA GLU A 376 34.09 -4.76 14.13
C GLU A 376 32.82 -3.93 13.92
N LYS A 377 32.06 -4.22 12.86
CA LYS A 377 30.89 -3.43 12.45
C LYS A 377 29.79 -4.33 11.92
N ALA A 378 29.11 -5.01 12.84
CA ALA A 378 27.98 -5.86 12.49
C ALA A 378 26.66 -5.06 12.48
N TYR A 379 25.78 -5.41 11.55
CA TYR A 379 24.46 -4.79 11.37
C TYR A 379 23.37 -5.83 11.59
N ASP A 380 22.28 -5.43 12.25
CA ASP A 380 21.05 -6.23 12.31
C ASP A 380 20.21 -5.93 11.08
N LEU A 381 20.04 -6.93 10.21
CA LEU A 381 19.17 -6.84 9.04
C LEU A 381 17.78 -7.37 9.37
N MET A 382 16.80 -6.47 9.30
CA MET A 382 15.39 -6.79 9.36
C MET A 382 14.81 -6.73 7.94
N PHE A 383 14.21 -7.84 7.52
CA PHE A 383 13.56 -7.98 6.23
C PHE A 383 12.05 -7.79 6.41
N CYS A 384 11.53 -6.68 5.90
CA CYS A 384 10.12 -6.35 5.89
C CYS A 384 9.49 -6.77 4.55
N ARG A 385 8.76 -7.88 4.56
CA ARG A 385 8.13 -8.43 3.36
C ARG A 385 6.77 -7.79 3.10
N ILE A 386 6.56 -7.31 1.88
CA ILE A 386 5.26 -6.84 1.40
C ILE A 386 4.56 -7.94 0.58
N LYS A 387 5.32 -8.68 -0.24
CA LYS A 387 4.83 -9.86 -0.98
C LYS A 387 5.63 -11.10 -0.59
N PRO A 388 5.23 -11.85 0.45
CA PRO A 388 6.00 -12.99 0.96
C PRO A 388 6.38 -14.02 -0.10
N LYS A 389 5.44 -14.34 -1.01
CA LYS A 389 5.67 -15.33 -2.09
C LYS A 389 6.74 -14.89 -3.09
N ALA A 390 6.89 -13.58 -3.32
CA ALA A 390 7.86 -13.05 -4.28
C ALA A 390 9.28 -13.00 -3.70
N THR A 391 9.40 -12.77 -2.38
CA THR A 391 10.69 -12.58 -1.70
C THR A 391 11.21 -13.83 -0.99
N GLU A 392 10.46 -14.93 -0.95
CA GLU A 392 10.75 -16.13 -0.16
C GLU A 392 12.16 -16.70 -0.41
N LYS A 393 12.59 -16.75 -1.67
CA LYS A 393 13.92 -17.28 -2.02
C LYS A 393 15.05 -16.39 -1.53
N MET A 394 14.95 -15.09 -1.80
CA MET A 394 15.88 -14.09 -1.26
C MET A 394 15.97 -14.17 0.27
N GLU A 395 14.83 -14.33 0.94
CA GLU A 395 14.75 -14.46 2.39
C GLU A 395 15.51 -15.70 2.89
N LYS A 396 15.31 -16.85 2.25
CA LYS A 396 16.07 -18.09 2.56
C LYS A 396 17.56 -17.94 2.30
N ALA A 397 17.95 -17.24 1.24
CA ALA A 397 19.34 -17.01 0.89
C ALA A 397 20.04 -16.13 1.94
N PHE A 398 19.42 -15.03 2.36
CA PHE A 398 19.94 -14.21 3.46
C PHE A 398 19.97 -14.98 4.79
N ALA A 399 18.92 -15.74 5.11
CA ALA A 399 18.87 -16.56 6.33
C ALA A 399 20.01 -17.59 6.37
N ALA A 400 20.30 -18.26 5.26
CA ALA A 400 21.40 -19.21 5.14
C ALA A 400 22.77 -18.53 5.32
N ALA A 401 22.97 -17.37 4.70
CA ALA A 401 24.20 -16.60 4.82
C ALA A 401 24.46 -16.12 6.26
N TYR A 402 23.41 -15.69 6.96
CA TYR A 402 23.52 -15.31 8.39
C TYR A 402 23.73 -16.52 9.29
N ALA A 403 23.06 -17.65 9.03
CA ALA A 403 23.25 -18.88 9.80
C ALA A 403 24.68 -19.42 9.70
N ALA A 404 25.31 -19.31 8.52
CA ALA A 404 26.69 -19.74 8.31
C ALA A 404 27.72 -18.95 9.15
N LYS A 405 27.38 -17.74 9.59
CA LYS A 405 28.25 -16.86 10.38
C LYS A 405 27.84 -16.70 11.83
N LYS A 406 26.82 -17.46 12.28
CA LYS A 406 26.27 -17.37 13.63
C LYS A 406 27.30 -17.65 14.73
N ASP A 407 28.27 -18.52 14.45
CA ASP A 407 29.36 -18.84 15.40
C ASP A 407 30.41 -17.71 15.51
N GLU A 408 30.45 -16.79 14.55
CA GLU A 408 31.40 -15.66 14.51
C GLU A 408 30.81 -14.34 15.00
N VAL A 409 29.52 -14.12 14.75
CA VAL A 409 28.81 -12.87 15.04
C VAL A 409 27.43 -13.19 15.61
N ASP A 410 27.16 -12.75 16.83
CA ASP A 410 25.85 -12.87 17.50
C ASP A 410 24.86 -11.81 16.99
N LYS A 411 24.55 -11.88 15.69
CA LYS A 411 23.57 -11.02 15.01
C LYS A 411 22.53 -11.85 14.31
N THR A 412 21.31 -11.33 14.25
CA THR A 412 20.15 -12.11 13.84
C THR A 412 19.53 -11.55 12.58
N PHE A 413 19.34 -12.41 11.58
CA PHE A 413 18.46 -12.10 10.45
C PHE A 413 17.02 -12.31 10.89
N LYS A 414 16.19 -11.29 10.73
CA LYS A 414 14.77 -11.34 11.11
C LYS A 414 13.90 -10.98 9.94
N THR A 415 12.74 -11.61 9.89
CA THR A 415 11.78 -11.39 8.84
C THR A 415 10.43 -11.09 9.46
N VAL A 416 9.77 -10.07 8.91
CA VAL A 416 8.54 -9.51 9.45
C VAL A 416 7.62 -9.20 8.28
N ASP A 417 6.36 -9.62 8.37
CA ASP A 417 5.32 -9.15 7.46
C ASP A 417 5.08 -7.67 7.70
N PHE A 418 5.26 -6.85 6.67
CA PHE A 418 5.09 -5.41 6.82
C PHE A 418 3.60 -5.03 7.05
N PHE A 419 2.70 -5.87 6.56
CA PHE A 419 1.26 -5.79 6.79
C PHE A 419 0.81 -7.06 7.53
N ASP A 420 0.14 -6.92 8.68
CA ASP A 420 -0.48 -8.05 9.39
C ASP A 420 -1.49 -8.74 8.46
N ASP A 421 -1.38 -10.06 8.33
CA ASP A 421 -2.29 -10.86 7.52
C ASP A 421 -3.48 -11.33 8.38
N PRO A 422 -4.70 -10.74 8.29
CA PRO A 422 -5.90 -11.41 8.76
C PRO A 422 -6.29 -12.50 7.75
N LYS A 423 -5.39 -13.47 7.53
CA LYS A 423 -5.39 -14.37 6.37
C LYS A 423 -5.27 -13.57 5.07
N GLN A 424 -4.50 -14.12 4.15
CA GLN A 424 -4.74 -14.01 2.72
C GLN A 424 -6.14 -14.58 2.45
N ALA A 425 -7.19 -13.84 2.81
CA ALA A 425 -8.37 -13.81 2.00
C ALA A 425 -7.82 -13.33 0.66
N GLU A 426 -7.81 -14.22 -0.32
CA GLU A 426 -7.98 -13.85 -1.70
C GLU A 426 -9.05 -12.76 -1.72
N ILE A 427 -8.65 -11.49 -1.70
CA ILE A 427 -9.54 -10.38 -1.96
C ILE A 427 -9.79 -10.53 -3.44
N GLN A 428 -10.82 -11.31 -3.74
CA GLN A 428 -11.43 -11.34 -5.04
C GLN A 428 -12.03 -9.95 -5.24
N ARG A 429 -11.24 -9.10 -5.92
CA ARG A 429 -11.62 -7.75 -6.28
C ARG A 429 -12.57 -7.86 -7.45
N CYS A 430 -13.80 -7.44 -7.21
CA CYS A 430 -14.77 -7.31 -8.27
C CYS A 430 -15.20 -5.86 -8.30
N HIS A 431 -15.09 -5.26 -9.47
CA HIS A 431 -15.53 -3.90 -9.67
C HIS A 431 -16.58 -3.90 -10.78
N PHE A 432 -17.67 -3.17 -10.56
CA PHE A 432 -18.78 -3.11 -11.50
C PHE A 432 -19.30 -1.68 -11.61
N ILE A 433 -19.77 -1.33 -12.81
CA ILE A 433 -20.45 -0.08 -13.09
C ILE A 433 -21.89 -0.42 -13.49
N PHE A 434 -22.84 0.07 -12.68
CA PHE A 434 -24.23 0.22 -13.09
C PHE A 434 -24.35 1.50 -13.90
N VAL A 435 -24.85 1.38 -15.11
CA VAL A 435 -25.13 2.49 -16.01
C VAL A 435 -26.64 2.65 -16.04
N LEU A 436 -27.13 3.74 -15.46
CA LEU A 436 -28.55 4.03 -15.33
C LEU A 436 -28.92 5.21 -16.23
N ASP A 437 -29.88 4.98 -17.11
CA ASP A 437 -30.56 6.04 -17.86
C ASP A 437 -31.98 6.13 -17.32
N GLU A 438 -32.29 7.21 -16.60
CA GLU A 438 -33.61 7.44 -16.01
C GLU A 438 -34.57 7.97 -17.09
N SER A 439 -35.23 7.04 -17.77
CA SER A 439 -36.42 7.30 -18.59
C SER A 439 -37.58 6.43 -18.18
#